data_AF-A0A2P8WF99-F1
#
_entry.id   AF-A0A2P8WF99-F1
#
_cell.length_a   1.000
_cell.length_b   1.000
_cell.length_c   1.000
_cell.angle_alpha   90.00
_cell.angle_beta   90.00
_cell.angle_gamma   90.00
#
_symmetry.space_group_name_H-M   'P 1'
#
loop_
_entity.id
_entity.type
_entity.pdbx_description
1 polymer ?
#
loop_
_entity_poly.entity_id
_entity_poly.type
_entity_poly.pdbx_seq_one_letter_code
_entity_poly.pdbx_strand_id
1 'polypeptide(L)'
;MSPSDHTYPVRLFIRHKAHLKLSARLQAMGEADLDIDADVLSDVVKTLLQPQANGAAYQSCYSRDQALQIEEQIAEDIAATYLRIKQQQSDPLVQQLNRLL
;
A
#
# COMPACT_ATOMS: atom_id res chain seq x y z
N MET A 1 -38.51 9.85 3.79
CA MET A 1 -37.85 8.58 3.44
C MET A 1 -36.36 8.85 3.48
N SER A 2 -35.68 8.44 4.55
CA SER A 2 -34.22 8.56 4.63
C SER A 2 -33.63 7.54 3.66
N PRO A 3 -32.90 7.94 2.61
CA PRO A 3 -32.17 6.98 1.83
C PRO A 3 -31.13 6.38 2.77
N SER A 4 -31.14 5.06 2.94
CA SER A 4 -30.14 4.35 3.70
C SER A 4 -28.78 4.76 3.14
N ASP A 5 -27.98 5.48 3.93
CA ASP A 5 -26.62 5.89 3.59
C ASP A 5 -25.76 4.63 3.46
N HIS A 6 -25.80 4.01 2.28
CA HIS A 6 -24.93 2.89 1.91
C HIS A 6 -23.52 3.46 1.69
N THR A 7 -22.85 3.77 2.80
CA THR A 7 -21.46 4.21 2.81
C THR A 7 -20.59 2.96 2.71
N TYR A 8 -19.77 2.89 1.67
CA TYR A 8 -18.91 1.73 1.44
C TYR A 8 -17.54 1.93 2.12
N PRO A 9 -17.10 1.00 2.99
CA PRO A 9 -15.82 1.13 3.69
C PRO A 9 -14.64 0.84 2.74
N VAL A 10 -13.70 1.79 2.65
CA VAL A 10 -12.53 1.71 1.76
C VAL A 10 -11.35 0.95 2.38
N ARG A 11 -11.31 0.75 3.70
CA ARG A 11 -10.05 0.36 4.38
C ARG A 11 -9.83 -1.14 4.54
N LEU A 12 -10.87 -1.95 4.34
CA LEU A 12 -10.85 -3.37 4.69
C LEU A 12 -9.90 -4.19 3.82
N PHE A 13 -9.81 -3.89 2.53
CA PHE A 13 -9.08 -4.72 1.58
C PHE A 13 -7.76 -4.14 1.08
N ILE A 14 -7.41 -2.90 1.46
CA ILE A 14 -6.20 -2.21 0.98
C ILE A 14 -4.93 -3.03 1.24
N ARG A 15 -4.76 -3.55 2.47
CA ARG A 15 -3.57 -4.34 2.82
C ARG A 15 -3.49 -5.64 2.02
N HIS A 16 -4.62 -6.32 1.85
CA HIS A 16 -4.68 -7.57 1.09
C HIS A 16 -4.38 -7.32 -0.40
N LYS A 17 -5.00 -6.29 -0.99
CA LYS A 17 -4.74 -5.88 -2.38
C LYS A 17 -3.29 -5.46 -2.60
N ALA A 18 -2.71 -4.71 -1.66
CA ALA A 18 -1.31 -4.31 -1.74
C ALA A 18 -0.38 -5.53 -1.75
N HIS A 19 -0.66 -6.52 -0.91
CA HIS A 19 0.11 -7.77 -0.89
C HIS A 19 -0.02 -8.53 -2.21
N LEU A 20 -1.23 -8.68 -2.76
CA LEU A 20 -1.43 -9.36 -4.05
C LEU A 20 -0.68 -8.65 -5.19
N LYS A 21 -0.75 -7.32 -5.26
CA LYS A 21 -0.02 -6.52 -6.24
C LYS A 21 1.48 -6.69 -6.10
N LEU A 22 1.98 -6.68 -4.87
CA LEU A 22 3.40 -6.85 -4.60
C LEU A 22 3.88 -8.25 -5.02
N SER A 23 3.16 -9.31 -4.66
CA SER A 23 3.47 -10.68 -5.08
C SER A 23 3.47 -10.81 -6.61
N ALA A 24 2.50 -10.23 -7.30
CA ALA A 24 2.43 -10.25 -8.76
C ALA A 24 3.62 -9.53 -9.41
N ARG A 25 4.05 -8.39 -8.85
CA ARG A 25 5.22 -7.64 -9.34
C ARG A 25 6.52 -8.38 -9.11
N LEU A 26 6.71 -8.97 -7.93
CA LEU A 26 7.89 -9.79 -7.63
C LEU A 26 7.98 -11.00 -8.56
N GLN A 27 6.85 -11.66 -8.84
CA GLN A 27 6.79 -12.74 -9.84
C GLN A 27 7.20 -12.24 -11.24
N ALA A 28 6.69 -11.09 -11.68
CA ALA A 28 7.03 -10.51 -12.98
C ALA A 28 8.51 -10.11 -13.10
N MET A 29 9.16 -9.77 -11.98
CA MET A 29 10.58 -9.41 -11.91
C MET A 29 11.52 -10.63 -11.79
N GLY A 30 10.97 -11.86 -11.70
CA GLY A 30 11.77 -13.07 -11.44
C GLY A 30 12.21 -13.21 -9.98
N GLU A 31 11.62 -12.42 -9.09
CA GLU A 31 11.90 -12.32 -7.66
C GLU A 31 10.81 -13.01 -6.82
N ALA A 32 10.14 -14.04 -7.37
CA ALA A 32 9.03 -14.72 -6.71
C ALA A 32 9.40 -15.33 -5.34
N ASP A 33 10.69 -15.63 -5.12
CA ASP A 33 11.23 -16.21 -3.90
C ASP A 33 11.64 -15.15 -2.85
N LEU A 34 11.56 -13.85 -3.16
CA LEU A 34 11.82 -12.80 -2.19
C LEU A 34 10.67 -12.74 -1.18
N ASP A 35 11.00 -13.07 0.08
CA ASP A 35 10.04 -12.98 1.17
C ASP A 35 9.61 -11.51 1.38
N ILE A 36 8.30 -11.30 1.50
CA ILE A 36 7.75 -9.97 1.71
C ILE A 36 7.97 -9.61 3.17
N ASP A 37 8.80 -8.62 3.40
CA ASP A 37 9.09 -8.09 4.72
C ASP A 37 7.82 -7.46 5.31
N ALA A 38 7.22 -8.20 6.24
CA ALA A 38 5.94 -7.84 6.83
C ALA A 38 6.00 -6.56 7.66
N ASP A 39 7.16 -6.24 8.23
CA ASP A 39 7.37 -5.05 9.06
C ASP A 39 7.47 -3.81 8.16
N VAL A 40 8.30 -3.86 7.12
CA VAL A 40 8.39 -2.78 6.12
C VAL A 40 7.04 -2.55 5.44
N LEU A 41 6.35 -3.62 5.04
CA LEU A 41 5.02 -3.50 4.45
C LEU A 41 4.02 -2.90 5.45
N SER A 42 4.06 -3.31 6.72
CA SER A 42 3.20 -2.75 7.76
C SER A 42 3.45 -1.25 7.95
N ASP A 43 4.70 -0.81 7.93
CA ASP A 43 5.04 0.60 8.15
C ASP A 43 4.70 1.48 6.95
N VAL A 44 4.86 0.96 5.72
CA VAL A 44 4.36 1.63 4.51
C VAL A 44 2.84 1.78 4.57
N VAL A 45 2.12 0.71 4.93
CA VAL A 45 0.65 0.74 5.09
C VAL A 45 0.25 1.78 6.14
N LYS A 46 0.89 1.79 7.32
CA LYS A 46 0.59 2.76 8.38
C LYS A 46 0.83 4.19 7.93
N THR A 47 1.93 4.44 7.21
CA THR A 47 2.32 5.77 6.74
C THR A 47 1.35 6.28 5.67
N LEU A 48 1.04 5.44 4.68
CA LEU A 48 0.17 5.84 3.58
C LEU A 48 -1.31 5.87 3.96
N LEU A 49 -1.74 5.09 4.97
CA LEU A 49 -3.10 5.17 5.49
C LEU A 49 -3.28 6.26 6.55
N GLN A 50 -2.34 7.17 6.75
CA GLN A 50 -2.61 8.34 7.61
C GLN A 50 -3.62 9.28 6.93
N PRO A 51 -4.55 9.90 7.68
CA PRO A 51 -5.51 10.86 7.12
C PRO A 51 -4.85 12.01 6.34
N GLN A 52 -3.65 12.42 6.76
CA GLN A 52 -2.86 13.47 6.11
C GLN A 52 -2.25 13.01 4.78
N ALA A 53 -1.94 11.72 4.66
CA ALA A 53 -1.32 11.14 3.46
C ALA A 53 -2.37 10.70 2.43
N ASN A 54 -3.49 10.13 2.87
CA ASN A 54 -4.58 9.68 2.00
C ASN A 54 -5.96 10.00 2.59
N GLY A 55 -6.36 11.27 2.51
CA GLY A 55 -7.68 11.72 2.94
C GLY A 55 -8.84 10.99 2.24
N ALA A 56 -8.64 10.55 0.99
CA ALA A 56 -9.63 9.79 0.21
C ALA A 56 -10.05 8.47 0.88
N ALA A 57 -9.15 7.81 1.62
CA ALA A 57 -9.45 6.58 2.36
C ALA A 57 -10.42 6.78 3.54
N TYR A 58 -10.65 8.04 3.92
CA TYR A 58 -11.47 8.46 5.06
C TYR A 58 -12.74 9.22 4.64
N GLN A 59 -12.95 9.41 3.34
CA GLN A 59 -14.16 10.05 2.82
C GLN A 59 -15.28 9.03 2.64
N SER A 60 -16.52 9.46 2.88
CA SER A 60 -17.71 8.66 2.58
C SER A 60 -17.78 8.39 1.08
N CYS A 61 -17.76 7.12 0.70
CA CYS A 61 -17.96 6.69 -0.68
C CYS A 61 -19.44 6.39 -0.92
N TYR A 62 -20.02 7.05 -1.93
CA TYR A 62 -21.43 6.90 -2.28
C TYR A 62 -21.68 5.74 -3.24
N SER A 63 -20.62 5.13 -3.78
CA SER A 63 -20.71 3.93 -4.61
C SER A 63 -19.62 2.93 -4.25
N ARG A 64 -19.93 1.65 -4.49
CA ARG A 64 -18.98 0.55 -4.36
C ARG A 64 -17.79 0.72 -5.31
N ASP A 65 -18.05 1.16 -6.53
CA ASP A 65 -17.00 1.34 -7.55
C ASP A 65 -16.00 2.42 -7.13
N GLN A 66 -16.49 3.51 -6.52
CA GLN A 66 -15.63 4.55 -5.97
C GLN A 66 -14.74 4.02 -4.84
N ALA A 67 -15.32 3.26 -3.91
CA ALA A 67 -14.55 2.63 -2.84
C ALA A 67 -13.49 1.67 -3.38
N LEU A 68 -13.84 0.86 -4.39
CA LEU A 68 -12.92 -0.07 -5.04
C LEU A 68 -11.77 0.64 -5.75
N GLN A 69 -12.04 1.75 -6.45
CA GLN A 69 -11.00 2.54 -7.12
C GLN A 69 -10.02 3.15 -6.13
N ILE A 70 -10.52 3.72 -5.02
CA ILE A 70 -9.66 4.28 -3.98
C ILE A 70 -8.83 3.16 -3.33
N GLU A 71 -9.44 2.01 -3.03
CA GLU A 71 -8.72 0.84 -2.54
C GLU A 71 -7.60 0.39 -3.48
N GLU A 72 -7.90 0.34 -4.78
CA GLU A 72 -6.96 -0.12 -5.81
C GLU A 72 -5.78 0.83 -5.95
N GLN A 73 -6.04 2.14 -5.96
CA GLN A 73 -5.02 3.17 -6.06
C GLN A 73 -4.10 3.15 -4.83
N ILE A 74 -4.66 3.10 -3.62
CA ILE A 74 -3.84 3.09 -2.40
C ILE A 74 -3.02 1.79 -2.32
N ALA A 75 -3.59 0.65 -2.72
CA ALA A 75 -2.86 -0.61 -2.79
C ALA A 75 -1.69 -0.56 -3.77
N GLU A 76 -1.87 0.11 -4.92
CA GLU A 76 -0.81 0.37 -5.89
C GLU A 76 0.32 1.23 -5.31
N ASP A 77 -0.05 2.31 -4.62
CA ASP A 77 0.90 3.22 -3.99
C ASP A 77 1.72 2.55 -2.88
N ILE A 78 1.08 1.68 -2.09
CA ILE A 78 1.76 0.85 -1.09
C ILE A 78 2.76 -0.09 -1.75
N ALA A 79 2.35 -0.84 -2.77
CA ALA A 79 3.25 -1.78 -3.45
C ALA A 79 4.43 -1.06 -4.12
N ALA A 80 4.18 0.09 -4.75
CA ALA A 80 5.22 0.91 -5.37
C ALA A 80 6.21 1.49 -4.32
N THR A 81 5.69 1.97 -3.19
CA THR A 81 6.51 2.54 -2.12
C THR A 81 7.37 1.46 -1.45
N TYR A 82 6.81 0.28 -1.19
CA TYR A 82 7.55 -0.86 -0.67
C TYR A 82 8.74 -1.23 -1.58
N LEU A 83 8.49 -1.39 -2.89
CA LEU A 83 9.56 -1.74 -3.83
C LEU A 83 10.63 -0.67 -3.90
N ARG A 84 10.25 0.62 -3.88
CA ARG A 84 11.21 1.73 -3.83
C ARG A 84 12.09 1.65 -2.58
N ILE A 85 11.51 1.38 -1.40
CA ILE A 85 12.27 1.23 -0.15
C ILE A 85 13.24 0.06 -0.26
N LYS A 86 12.79 -1.11 -0.76
CA LYS A 86 13.67 -2.27 -0.94
C LYS A 86 14.81 -1.98 -1.92
N GLN A 87 14.54 -1.31 -3.03
CA GLN A 87 15.56 -0.89 -3.98
C GLN A 87 16.58 0.08 -3.34
N GLN A 88 16.10 1.04 -2.54
CA GLN A 88 16.97 1.96 -1.81
C GLN A 88 17.80 1.27 -0.72
N GLN A 89 17.26 0.27 -0.03
CA GLN A 89 18.03 -0.53 0.94
C GLN A 89 19.15 -1.35 0.28
N SER A 90 19.00 -1.67 -1.00
CA SER A 90 20.03 -2.32 -1.82
C SER A 90 21.06 -1.34 -2.38
N ASP A 91 20.83 -0.02 -2.26
CA ASP A 91 21.78 1.00 -2.73
C ASP A 91 23.02 1.02 -1.80
N PRO A 92 24.24 0.85 -2.35
CA PRO A 92 25.48 0.87 -1.56
C PRO A 92 25.67 2.14 -0.73
N LEU A 93 25.20 3.28 -1.23
CA LEU A 93 25.31 4.57 -0.54
C LEU A 93 24.36 4.62 0.67
N VAL A 94 23.13 4.14 0.51
CA VAL A 94 22.17 4.03 1.62
C VAL A 94 22.67 3.03 2.67
N GLN A 95 23.25 1.91 2.26
CA GLN A 95 23.86 0.96 3.18
C GLN A 95 25.04 1.57 3.94
N GLN A 96 25.87 2.38 3.29
CA GLN A 96 26.95 3.11 3.97
C GLN A 96 26.40 4.09 4.99
N LEU A 97 25.37 4.86 4.66
CA LEU A 97 24.72 5.78 5.59
C LEU A 97 24.07 5.06 6.77
N ASN A 98 23.37 3.95 6.53
CA ASN A 98 22.74 3.16 7.59
C ASN A 98 23.74 2.51 8.55
N ARG A 99 25.00 2.30 8.14
CA ARG A 99 26.07 1.81 9.02
C ARG A 99 26.66 2.90 9.92
N LEU A 100 26.38 4.17 9.65
CA LEU A 100 26.90 5.32 10.39
C LEU A 100 25.90 5.86 11.44
N LEU A 101 24.69 5.29 11.49
CA LEU A 101 23.63 5.58 12.46
C LEU A 101 23.53 4.45 13.48
#